data_AF-A0A1I2UAT9-F1
#
_entry.id   AF-A0A1I2UAT9-F1
#
_cell.length_a   1.000
_cell.length_b   1.000
_cell.length_c   1.000
_cell.angle_alpha   90.00
_cell.angle_beta   90.00
_cell.angle_gamma   90.00
#
_symmetry.space_group_name_H-M   'P 1'
#
loop_
_entity.id
_entity.type
_entity.pdbx_description
1 polymer ?
#
loop_
_entity_poly.entity_id
_entity_poly.type
_entity_poly.pdbx_seq_one_letter_code
_entity_poly.pdbx_strand_id
1 'polypeptide(L)' 'MGRGRAKAKQTKVARQLKYNTPQMDLESLQRELAGKSSRRFYESSSHDEEEYYSDPYAEYWRDEDGNRKVSGQG' A
#
# COMPACT_ATOMS: atom_id res chain seq x y z
N MET A 1 2.68 -19.67 41.44
CA MET A 1 4.06 -19.17 41.25
C MET A 1 4.60 -19.16 39.80
N GLY A 2 3.80 -19.37 38.74
CA GLY A 2 4.30 -19.41 37.34
C GLY A 2 4.02 -18.20 36.45
N ARG A 3 3.14 -17.27 36.87
CA ARG A 3 2.62 -16.21 35.98
C ARG A 3 3.65 -15.15 35.59
N GLY A 4 4.61 -14.83 36.46
CA GLY A 4 5.64 -13.82 36.18
C GLY A 4 6.58 -14.21 35.03
N ARG A 5 6.95 -15.50 34.95
CA ARG A 5 7.81 -16.02 33.87
C ARG A 5 7.08 -16.03 32.53
N ALA A 6 5.80 -16.42 32.52
CA ALA A 6 4.98 -16.36 31.32
C ALA A 6 4.81 -14.92 30.82
N LYS A 7 4.49 -13.97 31.72
CA LYS A 7 4.39 -12.54 31.37
C LYS A 7 5.69 -11.99 30.79
N ALA A 8 6.83 -12.32 31.40
CA ALA A 8 8.13 -11.90 30.89
C ALA A 8 8.42 -12.45 29.48
N LYS A 9 8.11 -13.74 29.23
CA LYS A 9 8.23 -14.35 27.90
C LYS A 9 7.34 -13.63 26.86
N GLN A 10 6.09 -13.36 27.21
CA GLN A 10 5.15 -12.69 26.30
C GLN A 10 5.59 -11.26 25.97
N THR A 11 6.05 -10.48 26.96
CA THR A 11 6.57 -9.13 26.71
C THR A 11 7.81 -9.16 25.80
N LYS A 12 8.69 -10.15 25.96
CA LYS A 12 9.86 -10.32 25.08
C LYS A 12 9.43 -10.61 23.64
N VAL A 13 8.51 -11.54 23.44
CA VAL A 13 7.97 -11.90 22.11
C VAL A 13 7.27 -10.70 21.48
N ALA A 14 6.42 -9.99 22.22
CA ALA A 14 5.72 -8.81 21.72
C ALA A 14 6.67 -7.70 21.29
N ARG A 15 7.75 -7.44 22.05
CA ARG A 15 8.78 -6.47 21.66
C ARG A 15 9.53 -6.92 20.42
N GLN A 16 9.87 -8.20 20.31
CA GLN A 16 10.48 -8.73 19.09
C GLN A 16 9.54 -8.52 17.90
N LEU A 17 8.25 -8.86 18.00
CA LEU A 17 7.31 -8.64 16.91
C LEU A 17 7.13 -7.16 16.54
N LYS A 18 7.09 -6.27 17.55
CA LYS A 18 6.88 -4.84 17.32
C LYS A 18 8.09 -4.13 16.72
N TYR A 19 9.29 -4.52 17.12
CA TYR A 19 10.53 -3.82 16.78
C TYR A 19 11.45 -4.64 15.87
N ASN A 20 11.04 -5.83 15.43
CA ASN A 20 11.74 -6.58 14.40
C ASN A 20 11.41 -5.94 13.05
N THR A 21 12.33 -5.12 12.55
CA THR A 21 12.33 -4.72 11.16
C THR A 21 12.87 -5.89 10.34
N PRO A 22 12.06 -6.55 9.50
CA PRO A 22 12.57 -7.59 8.63
C PRO A 22 13.67 -7.00 7.74
N GLN A 23 14.82 -7.67 7.67
CA GLN A 23 15.85 -7.35 6.70
C GLN A 23 15.30 -7.75 5.33
N MET A 24 14.93 -6.75 4.52
CA MET A 24 14.48 -6.97 3.16
C MET A 24 15.68 -6.91 2.21
N ASP A 25 15.77 -7.90 1.33
CA ASP A 25 16.72 -7.86 0.22
C ASP A 25 16.23 -6.85 -0.83
N LEU A 26 16.73 -5.63 -0.73
CA LEU A 26 16.39 -4.53 -1.63
C LEU A 26 16.87 -4.80 -3.06
N GLU A 27 17.98 -5.54 -3.24
CA GLU A 27 18.52 -5.85 -4.58
C GLU A 27 17.59 -6.83 -5.32
N SER A 28 17.12 -7.88 -4.63
CA SER A 28 16.14 -8.81 -5.21
C SER A 28 14.83 -8.10 -5.57
N LEU A 29 14.34 -7.20 -4.70
CA LEU A 29 13.13 -6.41 -4.96
C LEU A 29 13.29 -5.49 -6.18
N GLN A 30 14.43 -4.80 -6.29
CA GLN A 30 14.74 -3.93 -7.42
C GLN A 30 14.77 -4.73 -8.74
N ARG A 31 15.39 -5.91 -8.74
CA ARG A 31 15.45 -6.79 -9.91
C ARG A 31 14.06 -7.23 -10.38
N GLU A 32 13.18 -7.61 -9.45
CA GLU A 32 11.80 -7.97 -9.80
C GLU A 32 11.02 -6.77 -10.38
N LEU A 33 11.14 -5.61 -9.75
CA LEU A 33 10.43 -4.40 -10.19
C LEU A 33 10.90 -3.95 -11.58
N ALA A 34 12.21 -3.95 -11.83
CA ALA A 34 12.78 -3.61 -13.13
C ALA A 34 12.28 -4.54 -14.24
N GLY A 35 12.20 -5.86 -13.97
CA GLY A 35 11.70 -6.86 -14.93
C GLY A 35 10.18 -6.87 -15.14
N LYS A 36 9.39 -6.30 -14.21
CA LYS A 36 7.94 -6.07 -14.35
C LYS A 36 7.63 -4.74 -15.04
N SER A 37 8.43 -3.70 -14.79
CA SER A 37 8.25 -2.36 -15.35
C SER A 37 8.28 -2.38 -16.88
N SER A 38 9.27 -3.07 -17.48
CA SER A 38 9.38 -3.19 -18.95
C SER A 38 8.18 -3.90 -19.59
N ARG A 39 7.56 -4.87 -18.90
CA ARG A 39 6.37 -5.58 -19.37
C ARG A 39 5.11 -4.72 -19.33
N ARG A 40 4.94 -3.91 -18.28
CA ARG A 40 3.79 -2.99 -18.18
C ARG A 40 3.82 -1.89 -19.25
N PHE A 41 4.99 -1.37 -19.60
CA PHE A 41 5.11 -0.35 -20.64
C PHE A 41 4.68 -0.85 -22.03
N TYR A 42 4.87 -2.14 -22.31
CA TYR A 42 4.44 -2.73 -23.59
C TYR A 42 2.92 -3.00 -23.64
N GLU A 43 2.30 -3.33 -22.52
CA GLU A 43 0.87 -3.67 -22.43
C GLU A 43 -0.04 -2.44 -22.22
N SER A 44 0.47 -1.39 -21.59
CA SER A 44 -0.24 -0.13 -21.31
C SER A 44 -0.53 0.72 -22.57
N SER A 45 0.10 0.43 -23.71
CA SER A 45 -0.19 1.14 -24.98
C SER A 45 -1.55 0.76 -25.59
N SER A 46 -2.29 -0.19 -24.99
CA SER A 46 -3.52 -0.77 -25.54
C SER A 46 -4.69 -0.88 -24.56
N HIS A 47 -4.66 -0.13 -23.45
CA HIS A 47 -5.80 0.01 -22.53
C HIS A 47 -6.10 1.50 -22.37
N ASP A 48 -6.86 2.01 -23.34
CA ASP A 48 -7.33 3.37 -23.41
C ASP A 48 -8.73 3.42 -22.74
N GLU A 49 -8.84 4.21 -21.68
CA GLU A 49 -10.08 4.73 -21.08
C GLU A 49 -11.03 3.77 -20.32
N GLU A 50 -11.25 2.53 -20.74
CA GLU A 50 -12.32 1.68 -20.15
C GLU A 50 -12.05 1.20 -18.71
N GLU A 51 -10.78 0.94 -18.35
CA GLU A 51 -10.38 0.47 -17.02
C GLU A 51 -10.54 1.56 -15.94
N TYR A 52 -10.39 2.83 -16.31
CA TYR A 52 -10.53 3.97 -15.41
C TYR A 52 -11.98 4.16 -14.92
N TYR A 53 -12.96 3.82 -15.76
CA TYR A 53 -14.38 3.84 -15.38
C TYR A 53 -14.83 2.58 -14.64
N SER A 54 -14.04 1.50 -14.70
CA SER A 54 -14.35 0.22 -14.04
C SER A 54 -13.71 0.07 -12.66
N ASP A 55 -12.78 0.95 -12.26
CA ASP A 55 -12.15 0.88 -10.94
C ASP A 55 -13.13 1.36 -9.85
N PRO A 56 -13.51 0.51 -8.86
CA PRO A 56 -14.36 0.91 -7.75
C PRO A 56 -13.77 2.04 -6.89
N TYR A 57 -12.47 2.32 -7.00
CA TYR A 57 -11.83 3.45 -6.35
C TYR A 57 -11.87 4.74 -7.17
N ALA A 58 -12.22 4.70 -8.46
CA ALA A 58 -12.31 5.90 -9.30
C ALA A 58 -13.37 6.90 -8.81
N GLU A 59 -14.44 6.42 -8.19
CA GLU A 59 -15.52 7.26 -7.63
C GLU A 59 -15.02 8.14 -6.48
N TYR A 60 -14.14 7.61 -5.61
CA TYR A 60 -13.55 8.38 -4.50
C TYR A 60 -12.67 9.53 -4.98
N TRP A 61 -11.93 9.34 -6.08
CA TRP A 61 -11.10 10.40 -6.66
C TRP A 61 -11.94 11.48 -7.35
N ARG A 62 -13.07 11.09 -7.97
CA ARG A 62 -13.97 12.02 -8.67
C ARG A 62 -14.68 12.97 -7.69
N ASP A 63 -15.07 12.49 -6.51
CA ASP A 63 -15.76 13.30 -5.50
C ASP A 63 -14.86 14.36 -4.84
N GLU A 64 -13.54 14.13 -4.78
CA GLU A 64 -12.59 15.05 -4.14
C GLU A 64 -12.27 16.29 -5.02
N ASP A 65 -12.30 16.13 -6.36
CA ASP A 65 -12.09 17.23 -7.30
C ASP A 65 -13.37 18.07 -7.56
N GLY A 66 -14.56 17.48 -7.37
CA GLY A 66 -15.85 18.15 -7.58
C GLY A 66 -16.26 19.14 -6.48
N ASN A 67 -15.73 19.00 -5.26
CA ASN A 67 -16.21 19.75 -4.09
C ASN A 67 -15.50 21.10 -3.83
N ARG A 68 -14.55 21.53 -4.67
CA ARG A 68 -13.83 22.80 -4.47
C ARG A 68 -14.56 24.03 -5.04
N LYS A 69 -15.76 23.90 -5.61
CA LYS A 69 -16.45 25.02 -6.28
C LYS A 69 -17.91 25.21 -5.91
N VAL A 70 -18.25 25.24 -4.61
CA VAL A 70 -19.49 25.91 -4.15
C VAL A 70 -19.42 26.26 -2.66
N SER A 71 -18.61 27.26 -2.30
CA SER A 71 -18.80 27.96 -1.02
C SER A 71 -18.34 29.41 -1.16
N GLY A 72 -19.17 30.22 -1.80
CA GLY A 72 -18.91 31.64 -1.95
C GLY A 72 -20.11 32.36 -2.52
N GLN A 73 -21.22 32.39 -1.79
CA GLN A 73 -22.19 33.50 -1.72
C GLN A 73 -23.18 33.23 -0.59
N GLY A 74 -23.37 34.23 0.27
CA GLY A 74 -24.23 34.24 1.46
C GLY A 74 -23.81 35.37 2.36
#